data_AF-A0A840F1M5-F1
#
_entry.id   AF-A0A840F1M5-F1
#
_cell.length_a   1.000
_cell.length_b   1.000
_cell.length_c   1.000
_cell.angle_alpha   90.00
_cell.angle_beta   90.00
_cell.angle_gamma   90.00
#
_symmetry.space_group_name_H-M   'P 1'
#
loop_
_entity.id
_entity.type
_entity.pdbx_description
1 polymer ?
#
loop_
_entity_poly.entity_id
_entity_poly.type
_entity_poly.pdbx_seq_one_letter_code
_entity_poly.pdbx_strand_id
1 'polypeptide(L)'
;MRTRARRNLVRAGSVAVAVGTALTLGAVGHASADVRPGTYTSTTWSGGTVLLKRDAHVQGGDLVLIGRYRIHPTTSGGYVDLFPGHRVVLNRDGHGGYRGPAYFGGARIGSITLTPKR
;
A
#
# COMPACT_ATOMS: atom_id res chain seq x y z
N MET A 1 -55.57 39.85 36.99
CA MET A 1 -56.66 39.92 36.00
C MET A 1 -56.28 39.03 34.83
N ARG A 2 -57.10 38.00 34.51
CA ARG A 2 -57.39 37.42 33.16
C ARG A 2 -56.19 37.04 32.23
N THR A 3 -56.07 35.89 31.58
CA THR A 3 -56.92 34.72 31.31
C THR A 3 -56.00 33.64 30.71
N ARG A 4 -56.38 32.36 30.85
CA ARG A 4 -55.82 31.21 30.14
C ARG A 4 -55.82 31.40 28.62
N ALA A 5 -54.84 30.80 27.95
CA ALA A 5 -55.05 30.22 26.62
C ALA A 5 -54.22 28.94 26.49
N ARG A 6 -54.92 27.80 26.49
CA ARG A 6 -54.40 26.50 26.08
C ARG A 6 -54.25 26.49 24.57
N ARG A 7 -53.18 25.89 24.05
CA ARG A 7 -53.26 25.16 22.78
C ARG A 7 -52.38 23.92 22.87
N ASN A 8 -53.07 22.78 22.96
CA ASN A 8 -52.52 21.46 22.74
C ASN A 8 -52.01 21.38 21.30
N LEU A 9 -50.81 20.85 21.08
CA LEU A 9 -50.56 20.01 19.92
C LEU A 9 -49.43 19.02 20.21
N VAL A 10 -49.91 17.79 20.36
CA VAL A 10 -49.24 16.51 20.55
C VAL A 10 -48.16 16.29 19.48
N ARG A 11 -46.97 15.85 19.89
CA ARG A 11 -46.27 14.81 19.14
C ARG A 11 -45.45 13.93 20.08
N ALA A 12 -45.97 12.72 20.26
CA ALA A 12 -45.30 11.61 20.90
C ALA A 12 -44.02 11.23 20.15
N GLY A 13 -42.99 10.83 20.89
CA GLY A 13 -41.73 10.34 20.32
C GLY A 13 -40.71 9.90 21.37
N SER A 14 -41.07 8.84 22.12
CA SER A 14 -40.18 7.77 22.64
C SER A 14 -38.89 8.10 23.44
N VAL A 15 -38.97 7.76 24.74
CA VAL A 15 -38.03 6.98 25.59
C VAL A 15 -36.56 6.84 25.16
N ALA A 16 -35.69 7.21 26.09
CA ALA A 16 -34.23 7.10 26.07
C ALA A 16 -33.68 5.66 26.04
N VAL A 17 -32.52 5.48 25.40
CA VAL A 17 -31.53 4.46 25.78
C VAL A 17 -30.13 5.06 25.64
N ALA A 18 -29.47 5.28 26.77
CA ALA A 18 -28.04 5.52 26.85
C ALA A 18 -27.37 4.22 27.28
N VAL A 19 -26.62 3.54 26.40
CA VAL A 19 -25.59 2.56 26.77
C VAL A 19 -24.57 2.43 25.63
N GLY A 20 -23.27 2.53 25.96
CA GLY A 20 -22.23 1.80 25.22
C GLY A 20 -21.03 2.62 24.78
N THR A 21 -20.09 2.85 25.68
CA THR A 21 -18.68 3.14 25.33
C THR A 21 -18.08 1.93 24.60
N ALA A 22 -17.95 2.01 23.28
CA ALA A 22 -17.11 1.10 22.51
C ALA A 22 -15.88 1.87 22.04
N LEU A 23 -14.80 1.80 22.83
CA LEU A 23 -13.46 2.13 22.35
C LEU A 23 -13.05 1.06 21.34
N THR A 24 -13.45 1.20 20.08
CA THR A 24 -12.87 0.43 18.98
C THR A 24 -11.51 1.01 18.60
N LEU A 25 -10.56 0.93 19.53
CA LEU A 25 -9.13 0.95 19.20
C LEU A 25 -8.74 -0.41 18.62
N GLY A 26 -9.42 -0.80 17.55
CA GLY A 26 -8.90 -1.79 16.63
C GLY A 26 -7.79 -1.11 15.86
N ALA A 27 -6.55 -1.35 16.26
CA ALA A 27 -5.44 -1.16 15.34
C ALA A 27 -5.76 -2.01 14.10
N VAL A 28 -6.30 -1.37 13.06
CA VAL A 28 -6.30 -1.89 11.69
C VAL A 28 -4.82 -1.97 11.30
N GLY A 29 -4.17 -3.04 11.77
CA GLY A 29 -2.85 -3.43 11.33
C GLY A 29 -2.95 -3.57 9.83
N HIS A 30 -2.46 -2.56 9.11
CA HIS A 30 -2.38 -2.61 7.67
C HIS A 30 -1.61 -3.88 7.35
N ALA A 31 -2.25 -4.82 6.65
CA ALA A 31 -1.59 -6.00 6.14
C ALA A 31 -0.47 -5.51 5.22
N SER A 32 0.74 -5.43 5.77
CA SER A 32 1.96 -5.14 5.06
C SER A 32 2.21 -6.36 4.18
N ALA A 33 2.04 -6.21 2.88
CA ALA A 33 2.21 -7.31 1.95
C ALA A 33 3.68 -7.45 1.62
N ASP A 34 4.47 -8.04 2.52
CA ASP A 34 5.91 -8.19 2.33
C ASP A 34 6.28 -8.76 0.95
N VAL A 35 7.36 -8.24 0.39
CA VAL A 35 7.95 -8.80 -0.84
C VAL A 35 8.57 -10.15 -0.47
N ARG A 36 8.14 -11.21 -1.16
CA ARG A 36 8.49 -12.59 -0.82
C ARG A 36 9.99 -12.79 -1.02
N PRO A 37 10.69 -13.42 -0.06
CA PRO A 37 12.06 -13.84 -0.25
C PRO A 37 12.19 -14.82 -1.43
N GLY A 38 13.27 -14.70 -2.19
CA GLY A 38 13.51 -15.57 -3.34
C GLY A 38 14.45 -14.98 -4.37
N THR A 39 14.73 -15.78 -5.40
CA THR A 39 15.53 -15.36 -6.56
C THR A 39 14.60 -14.95 -7.69
N TYR A 40 14.95 -13.85 -8.35
CA TYR A 40 14.16 -13.21 -9.39
C TYR A 40 15.05 -12.83 -10.58
N THR A 41 14.40 -12.69 -11.73
CA THR A 41 14.91 -11.92 -12.86
C THR A 41 14.32 -10.53 -12.79
N SER A 42 15.16 -9.52 -12.57
CA SER A 42 14.78 -8.11 -12.62
C SER A 42 14.87 -7.61 -14.06
N THR A 43 13.76 -7.12 -14.59
CA THR A 43 13.69 -6.48 -15.92
C THR A 43 13.27 -5.02 -15.76
N THR A 44 14.08 -4.10 -16.25
CA THR A 44 13.81 -2.66 -16.30
C THR A 44 13.31 -2.29 -17.68
N TRP A 45 12.24 -1.50 -17.73
CA TRP A 45 11.53 -1.12 -18.94
C TRP A 45 11.46 0.40 -19.06
N SER A 46 11.58 0.90 -20.28
CA SER A 46 11.25 2.28 -20.65
C SER A 46 10.60 2.30 -22.02
N GLY A 47 9.48 3.04 -22.15
CA GLY A 47 8.74 3.12 -23.41
C GLY A 47 8.26 1.78 -23.98
N GLY A 48 8.10 0.74 -23.15
CA GLY A 48 7.74 -0.62 -23.59
C GLY A 48 8.94 -1.48 -24.01
N THR A 49 10.15 -0.93 -24.06
CA THR A 49 11.39 -1.64 -24.41
C THR A 49 12.13 -2.08 -23.16
N VAL A 50 12.76 -3.25 -23.20
CA VAL A 50 13.66 -3.72 -22.14
C VAL A 50 14.95 -2.92 -22.21
N LEU A 51 15.28 -2.19 -21.14
CA LEU A 51 16.55 -1.49 -21.00
C LEU A 51 17.63 -2.38 -20.37
N LEU A 52 17.22 -3.19 -19.41
CA LEU A 52 18.16 -4.01 -18.64
C LEU A 52 17.45 -5.21 -18.05
N LYS A 53 18.09 -6.38 -18.14
CA LYS A 53 17.63 -7.63 -17.53
C LYS A 53 18.79 -8.24 -16.75
N ARG A 54 18.57 -8.56 -15.48
CA ARG A 54 19.61 -9.07 -14.57
C ARG A 54 19.04 -9.90 -13.44
N ASP A 55 19.92 -10.53 -12.70
CA ASP A 55 19.56 -11.29 -11.50
C ASP A 55 19.25 -10.36 -10.33
N ALA A 56 18.31 -10.79 -9.50
CA ALA A 56 17.91 -10.11 -8.29
C ALA A 56 17.53 -11.13 -7.22
N HIS A 57 17.74 -10.78 -5.96
CA HIS A 57 17.34 -11.59 -4.83
C HIS A 57 16.58 -10.73 -3.83
N VAL A 58 15.56 -11.30 -3.21
CA VAL A 58 14.91 -10.72 -2.03
C VAL A 58 15.35 -11.52 -0.83
N GLN A 59 16.08 -10.88 0.09
CA GLN A 59 16.68 -11.54 1.25
C GLN A 59 16.67 -10.59 2.44
N GLY A 60 16.11 -11.03 3.58
CA GLY A 60 16.12 -10.24 4.82
C GLY A 60 15.34 -8.92 4.75
N GLY A 61 14.36 -8.81 3.86
CA GLY A 61 13.65 -7.55 3.61
C GLY A 61 14.42 -6.56 2.74
N ASP A 62 15.51 -6.99 2.12
CA ASP A 62 16.26 -6.22 1.14
C ASP A 62 16.08 -6.78 -0.27
N LEU A 63 16.10 -5.89 -1.25
CA LEU A 63 16.28 -6.22 -2.65
C LEU A 63 17.78 -6.13 -2.98
N VAL A 64 18.36 -7.26 -3.35
CA VAL A 64 19.76 -7.39 -3.78
C VAL A 64 19.79 -7.41 -5.30
N LEU A 65 20.43 -6.40 -5.89
CA LEU A 65 20.60 -6.21 -7.34
C LEU A 65 22.08 -5.90 -7.63
N ILE A 66 22.40 -4.65 -8.00
CA ILE A 66 23.76 -4.10 -8.05
C ILE A 66 24.28 -3.67 -6.67
N GLY A 67 23.38 -3.64 -5.69
CA GLY A 67 23.62 -3.29 -4.30
C GLY A 67 22.53 -3.91 -3.44
N ARG A 68 22.52 -3.59 -2.15
CA ARG A 68 21.49 -4.04 -1.21
C ARG A 68 20.62 -2.86 -0.84
N TYR A 69 19.31 -3.00 -1.03
CA TYR A 69 18.38 -1.91 -0.86
C TYR A 69 17.20 -2.33 0.00
N ARG A 70 16.92 -1.54 1.05
CA ARG A 70 15.81 -1.82 1.95
C ARG A 70 14.49 -1.78 1.18
N ILE A 71 13.68 -2.80 1.36
CA ILE A 71 12.29 -2.80 0.89
C ILE A 71 11.44 -2.13 1.97
N HIS A 72 10.76 -1.06 1.58
CA HIS A 72 9.75 -0.41 2.39
C HIS A 72 8.40 -1.04 2.07
N PRO A 73 7.80 -1.77 3.01
CA PRO A 73 6.58 -2.52 2.71
C PRO A 73 5.38 -1.60 2.42
N THR A 74 4.47 -2.09 1.58
CA THR A 74 3.18 -1.46 1.27
C THR A 74 2.07 -2.49 1.35
N THR A 75 0.81 -2.05 1.23
CA THR A 75 -0.35 -2.94 1.20
C THR A 75 -0.36 -3.90 0.00
N SER A 76 0.35 -3.56 -1.09
CA SER A 76 0.40 -4.34 -2.33
C SER A 76 1.74 -5.02 -2.59
N GLY A 77 2.73 -4.83 -1.73
CA GLY A 77 4.11 -5.27 -1.95
C GLY A 77 5.11 -4.39 -1.20
N GLY A 78 5.90 -3.62 -1.94
CA GLY A 78 6.81 -2.66 -1.35
C GLY A 78 7.34 -1.63 -2.35
N TYR A 79 8.20 -0.74 -1.89
CA TYR A 79 9.03 0.07 -2.76
C TYR A 79 10.48 0.05 -2.28
N VAL A 80 11.38 0.39 -3.18
CA VAL A 80 12.82 0.43 -2.93
C VAL A 80 13.38 1.73 -3.50
N ASP A 81 14.19 2.43 -2.72
CA ASP A 81 14.98 3.56 -3.18
C ASP A 81 16.38 3.05 -3.55
N LEU A 82 16.68 2.98 -4.85
CA LEU A 82 17.92 2.39 -5.37
C LEU A 82 19.11 3.36 -5.32
N PHE A 83 18.83 4.65 -5.39
CA PHE A 83 19.75 5.77 -5.16
C PHE A 83 18.91 7.03 -4.94
N PRO A 84 19.49 8.14 -4.43
CA PRO A 84 18.73 9.35 -4.15
C PRO A 84 17.84 9.79 -5.32
N GLY A 85 16.54 9.96 -5.04
CA GLY A 85 15.55 10.34 -6.03
C GLY A 85 15.05 9.22 -6.93
N HIS A 86 15.64 8.02 -6.92
CA HIS A 86 15.23 6.89 -7.75
C HIS A 86 14.49 5.80 -6.97
N ARG A 87 13.18 5.72 -7.19
CA ARG A 87 12.27 4.78 -6.52
C ARG A 87 11.70 3.78 -7.50
N VAL A 88 11.71 2.50 -7.13
CA VAL A 88 10.95 1.46 -7.84
C VAL A 88 9.87 0.90 -6.94
N VAL A 89 8.67 0.71 -7.49
CA VAL A 89 7.54 0.10 -6.78
C VAL A 89 7.39 -1.35 -7.21
N LEU A 90 7.21 -2.23 -6.22
CA LEU A 90 7.09 -3.67 -6.37
C LEU A 90 5.68 -4.09 -5.96
N ASN A 91 4.70 -3.96 -6.86
CA ASN A 91 3.35 -4.47 -6.60
C ASN A 91 3.28 -5.94 -6.98
N ARG A 92 2.64 -6.77 -6.15
CA ARG A 92 2.39 -8.18 -6.48
C ARG A 92 1.66 -8.30 -7.83
N ASP A 93 2.12 -9.19 -8.68
CA ASP A 93 1.52 -9.42 -10.01
C ASP A 93 0.49 -10.55 -10.03
N GLY A 94 0.29 -11.25 -8.90
CA GLY A 94 -0.60 -12.41 -8.80
C GLY A 94 0.00 -13.74 -9.29
N HIS A 95 1.24 -13.73 -9.78
CA HIS A 95 1.95 -14.88 -10.35
C HIS A 95 3.26 -15.20 -9.59
N GLY A 96 3.37 -14.68 -8.37
CA GLY A 96 4.55 -14.83 -7.50
C GLY A 96 5.65 -13.81 -7.77
N GLY A 97 5.49 -12.96 -8.80
CA GLY A 97 6.38 -11.88 -9.13
C GLY A 97 5.87 -10.52 -8.67
N TYR A 98 6.56 -9.49 -9.15
CA TYR A 98 6.25 -8.10 -8.85
C TYR A 98 6.37 -7.24 -10.09
N ARG A 99 5.52 -6.23 -10.21
CA ARG A 99 5.60 -5.22 -11.28
C ARG A 99 5.21 -3.86 -10.73
N GLY A 100 5.89 -2.81 -11.18
CA GLY A 100 5.47 -1.47 -10.86
C GLY A 100 6.29 -0.37 -11.52
N PRO A 101 5.85 0.89 -11.35
CA PRO A 101 6.54 2.04 -11.90
C PRO A 101 7.93 2.26 -11.29
N ALA A 102 8.81 2.85 -12.10
CA ALA A 102 10.07 3.44 -11.66
C ALA A 102 9.98 4.96 -11.79
N TYR A 103 10.45 5.67 -10.77
CA TYR A 103 10.43 7.12 -10.67
C TYR A 103 11.83 7.67 -10.47
N PHE A 104 12.10 8.84 -11.05
CA PHE A 104 13.25 9.67 -10.75
C PHE A 104 12.80 11.10 -10.47
N GLY A 105 13.13 11.64 -9.29
CA GLY A 105 12.71 12.99 -8.88
C GLY A 105 11.19 13.19 -8.88
N GLY A 106 10.41 12.12 -8.64
CA GLY A 106 8.95 12.13 -8.69
C GLY A 106 8.34 11.92 -10.08
N ALA A 107 9.13 12.05 -11.16
CA ALA A 107 8.67 11.77 -12.52
C ALA A 107 8.75 10.28 -12.82
N ARG A 108 7.72 9.71 -13.47
CA ARG A 108 7.75 8.31 -13.92
C ARG A 108 8.69 8.18 -15.11
N ILE A 109 9.74 7.38 -14.97
CA ILE A 109 10.75 7.16 -16.01
C ILE A 109 10.67 5.76 -16.64
N GLY A 110 9.88 4.86 -16.06
CA GLY A 110 9.78 3.50 -16.57
C GLY A 110 8.98 2.56 -15.67
N SER A 111 9.32 1.29 -15.73
CA SER A 111 8.81 0.26 -14.84
C SER A 111 9.84 -0.85 -14.59
N ILE A 112 9.64 -1.58 -13.51
CA ILE A 112 10.40 -2.79 -13.18
C ILE A 112 9.46 -3.99 -13.13
N THR A 113 9.98 -5.16 -13.49
CA THR A 113 9.36 -6.47 -13.26
C THR A 113 10.36 -7.36 -12.52
N LEU A 114 9.92 -8.04 -11.46
CA LEU A 114 10.62 -9.14 -10.81
C LEU A 114 9.90 -10.44 -11.14
N THR A 115 10.49 -11.25 -12.03
CA THR A 115 9.94 -12.56 -12.40
C THR A 115 10.62 -13.65 -11.58
N PRO A 116 9.90 -14.52 -10.85
CA PRO A 116 10.52 -15.58 -10.06
C PRO A 116 11.42 -16.48 -10.91
N LYS A 117 12.57 -16.86 -10.36
CA LYS A 117 13.39 -17.97 -10.90
C LYS A 117 13.02 -19.26 -10.17
N ARG A 118 12.99 -20.37 -10.92
CA ARG A 118 12.83 -21.72 -10.37
C ARG A 118 14.19 -22.28 -9.98
#